data_AF-A0A936C4W8-F1
#
_entry.id   AF-A0A936C4W8-F1
#
_cell.length_a   1.000
_cell.length_b   1.000
_cell.length_c   1.000
_cell.angle_alpha   90.00
_cell.angle_beta   90.00
_cell.angle_gamma   90.00
#
_symmetry.space_group_name_H-M   'P 1'
#
loop_
_entity.id
_entity.type
_entity.pdbx_description
1 polymer ?
#
loop_
_entity_poly.entity_id
_entity_poly.type
_entity_poly.pdbx_seq_one_letter_code
_entity_poly.pdbx_strand_id
1 'polypeptide(L)'
;MRASRRVSCTSGARPGRWIVTLAVAAALLGCSERPQDTSSAAPGATAGTVDVNGPEFKRRMQARLDEMKKDESVREEAPWFGKTGLSDDEERELPRYLRREFGALLSEPGALQARDLEYLGVFVEGVETVHYWRIHHGSPEPKFAYVVSAPVERAVMGWGDRKPPR
;
A
#
# COMPACT_ATOMS: atom_id res chain seq x y z
N MET A 1 53.65 28.93 35.42
CA MET A 1 53.54 29.89 34.30
C MET A 1 52.28 29.56 33.50
N ARG A 2 51.42 30.57 33.30
CA ARG A 2 50.18 30.52 32.50
C ARG A 2 50.50 30.73 31.02
N ALA A 3 49.75 30.08 30.13
CA ALA A 3 49.10 30.74 29.00
C ALA A 3 47.98 29.86 28.43
N SER A 4 46.75 30.38 28.51
CA SER A 4 45.54 29.90 27.83
C SER A 4 45.62 30.07 26.31
N ARG A 5 44.81 29.30 25.55
CA ARG A 5 43.63 29.84 24.82
C ARG A 5 42.82 28.76 24.08
N ARG A 6 41.52 28.78 24.41
CA ARG A 6 40.30 28.73 23.55
C ARG A 6 39.95 27.46 22.75
N VAL A 7 38.97 26.74 23.31
CA VAL A 7 37.59 26.57 22.80
C VAL A 7 37.31 27.07 21.38
N SER A 8 36.77 26.17 20.54
CA SER A 8 35.72 26.50 19.59
C SER A 8 34.71 25.35 19.50
N CYS A 9 33.45 25.75 19.58
CA CYS A 9 32.28 24.91 19.77
C CYS A 9 31.64 24.51 18.43
N THR A 10 30.78 23.49 18.53
CA THR A 10 29.58 23.20 17.72
C THR A 10 29.76 22.84 16.24
N SER A 11 29.47 21.58 15.90
CA SER A 11 28.74 21.25 14.67
C SER A 11 27.45 20.56 15.09
N GLY A 12 26.36 21.33 15.09
CA GLY A 12 25.02 20.90 15.44
C GLY A 12 24.30 20.30 14.24
N ALA A 13 23.56 19.24 14.53
CA ALA A 13 22.58 18.61 13.65
C ALA A 13 21.57 19.61 13.05
N ARG A 14 21.07 19.31 11.85
CA ARG A 14 19.65 19.52 11.49
C ARG A 14 19.21 18.66 10.27
N PRO A 15 18.01 18.06 10.32
CA PRO A 15 17.46 17.16 9.31
C PRO A 15 16.90 17.92 8.09
N GLY A 16 17.17 17.38 6.90
CA GLY A 16 16.69 17.89 5.61
C GLY A 16 15.18 17.66 5.43
N ARG A 17 14.41 18.73 5.57
CA ARG A 17 12.98 18.82 5.29
C ARG A 17 12.83 19.37 3.87
N TRP A 18 12.49 18.50 2.91
CA TRP A 18 12.19 18.90 1.53
C TRP A 18 10.74 19.38 1.46
N ILE A 19 10.56 20.71 1.46
CA ILE A 19 9.29 21.35 1.13
C ILE A 19 9.27 21.56 -0.38
N VAL A 20 8.36 20.87 -1.07
CA VAL A 20 8.04 21.11 -2.48
C VAL A 20 7.06 22.29 -2.52
N THR A 21 7.56 23.46 -2.92
CA THR A 21 6.73 24.65 -3.13
C THR A 21 6.06 24.56 -4.49
N LEU A 22 4.74 24.33 -4.52
CA LEU A 22 3.91 24.43 -5.72
C LEU A 22 3.57 25.91 -5.95
N ALA A 23 4.10 26.51 -7.02
CA ALA A 23 3.72 27.86 -7.44
C ALA A 23 2.47 27.76 -8.35
N VAL A 24 1.32 28.25 -7.87
CA VAL A 24 0.13 28.48 -8.70
C VAL A 24 0.11 29.96 -9.08
N ALA A 25 0.33 30.25 -10.36
CA ALA A 25 0.25 31.58 -10.93
C ALA A 25 -1.22 32.04 -11.02
N ALA A 26 -1.54 33.13 -10.34
CA ALA A 26 -2.78 33.87 -10.51
C ALA A 26 -2.59 34.92 -11.63
N ALA A 27 -3.40 34.83 -12.69
CA ALA A 27 -3.57 35.91 -13.65
C ALA A 27 -5.05 36.33 -13.66
N LEU A 28 -5.30 37.52 -13.12
CA LEU A 28 -6.53 38.28 -13.25
C LEU A 28 -6.49 39.06 -14.57
N LEU A 29 -7.60 39.09 -15.32
CA LEU A 29 -8.37 40.29 -15.67
C LEU A 29 -9.21 40.06 -16.94
N GLY A 30 -10.51 40.30 -16.82
CA GLY A 30 -11.44 40.38 -17.93
C GLY A 30 -12.85 40.70 -17.45
N CYS A 31 -13.05 41.91 -16.91
CA CYS A 31 -14.38 42.45 -16.65
C CYS A 31 -14.98 42.99 -17.96
N SER A 32 -16.18 42.53 -18.33
CA SER A 32 -17.11 43.26 -19.19
C SER A 32 -18.55 42.87 -18.85
N GLU A 33 -19.41 43.90 -18.79
CA GLU A 33 -20.74 43.93 -18.17
C GLU A 33 -21.91 43.47 -19.08
N ARG A 34 -22.92 42.85 -18.42
CA ARG A 34 -24.40 42.95 -18.55
C ARG A 34 -25.13 42.42 -19.83
N PRO A 35 -26.47 42.18 -19.78
CA PRO A 35 -27.43 41.99 -18.67
C PRO A 35 -28.26 40.67 -18.78
N GLN A 36 -29.15 40.44 -17.82
CA GLN A 36 -29.96 39.23 -17.59
C GLN A 36 -30.99 38.96 -18.69
N ASP A 37 -31.26 37.67 -18.99
CA ASP A 37 -32.63 37.18 -19.17
C ASP A 37 -32.75 35.64 -19.14
N THR A 38 -33.75 35.19 -18.38
CA THR A 38 -34.47 33.91 -18.44
C THR A 38 -33.82 32.61 -17.92
N SER A 39 -34.29 32.22 -16.72
CA SER A 39 -34.87 30.92 -16.39
C SER A 39 -34.28 29.67 -17.08
N SER A 40 -33.47 28.90 -16.36
CA SER A 40 -33.57 27.44 -16.40
C SER A 40 -33.02 26.87 -15.11
N ALA A 41 -33.88 26.16 -14.39
CA ALA A 41 -33.58 25.47 -13.15
C ALA A 41 -32.29 24.63 -13.28
N ALA A 42 -31.30 24.93 -12.44
CA ALA A 42 -30.23 23.99 -12.18
C ALA A 42 -30.85 22.79 -11.44
N PRO A 43 -30.77 21.54 -11.95
CA PRO A 43 -31.08 20.40 -11.11
C PRO A 43 -30.02 20.38 -10.02
N GLY A 44 -30.46 20.58 -8.78
CA GLY A 44 -29.62 20.40 -7.61
C GLY A 44 -28.93 19.04 -7.73
N ALA A 45 -27.60 19.05 -7.77
CA ALA A 45 -26.81 17.86 -7.59
C ALA A 45 -27.11 17.35 -6.18
N THR A 46 -28.12 16.49 -6.09
CA THR A 46 -28.39 15.71 -4.89
C THR A 46 -27.17 14.83 -4.70
N ALA A 47 -26.40 15.12 -3.67
CA ALA A 47 -25.50 14.14 -3.09
C ALA A 47 -26.39 12.95 -2.70
N GLY A 48 -26.49 11.96 -3.60
CA GLY A 48 -27.38 10.83 -3.42
C GLY A 48 -27.02 10.11 -2.15
N THR A 49 -27.92 10.11 -1.17
CA THR A 49 -27.79 9.25 0.01
C THR A 49 -27.86 7.81 -0.49
N VAL A 50 -26.72 7.11 -0.45
CA VAL A 50 -26.69 5.67 -0.73
C VAL A 50 -27.49 4.97 0.36
N ASP A 51 -28.64 4.42 -0.01
CA ASP A 51 -29.40 3.56 0.90
C ASP A 51 -28.65 2.23 1.08
N VAL A 52 -27.86 2.15 2.14
CA VAL A 52 -27.10 0.95 2.54
C VAL A 52 -28.00 -0.23 2.91
N ASN A 53 -29.30 0.00 3.13
CA ASN A 53 -30.27 -1.05 3.40
C ASN A 53 -31.06 -1.51 2.16
N GLY A 54 -30.89 -0.81 1.03
CA GLY A 54 -31.58 -1.08 -0.21
C GLY A 54 -31.23 -2.45 -0.81
N PRO A 55 -32.17 -3.11 -1.50
CA PRO A 55 -31.96 -4.46 -2.04
C PRO A 55 -30.85 -4.53 -3.10
N GLU A 56 -30.66 -3.47 -3.88
CA GLU A 56 -29.58 -3.39 -4.88
C GLU A 56 -28.19 -3.27 -4.23
N PHE A 57 -28.07 -2.44 -3.19
CA PHE A 57 -26.82 -2.32 -2.43
C PHE A 57 -26.43 -3.66 -1.80
N LYS A 58 -27.40 -4.33 -1.14
CA LYS A 58 -27.21 -5.65 -0.54
C LYS A 58 -26.79 -6.70 -1.57
N ARG A 59 -27.44 -6.76 -2.75
CA ARG A 59 -27.08 -7.69 -3.83
C ARG A 59 -25.64 -7.46 -4.30
N ARG A 60 -25.23 -6.21 -4.53
CA ARG A 60 -23.85 -5.88 -4.94
C ARG A 60 -22.82 -6.24 -3.87
N MET A 61 -23.11 -5.94 -2.59
CA MET A 61 -22.22 -6.32 -1.49
C MET A 61 -22.10 -7.83 -1.36
N GLN A 62 -23.20 -8.56 -1.47
CA GLN A 62 -23.19 -10.02 -1.42
C GLN A 62 -22.36 -10.60 -2.57
N ALA A 63 -22.55 -10.11 -3.80
CA ALA A 63 -21.75 -10.54 -4.94
C ALA A 63 -20.25 -10.32 -4.71
N ARG A 64 -19.84 -9.17 -4.16
CA ARG A 64 -18.44 -8.90 -3.82
C ARG A 64 -17.91 -9.84 -2.73
N LEU A 65 -18.70 -10.11 -1.69
CA LEU A 65 -18.31 -11.07 -0.65
C LEU A 65 -18.16 -12.49 -1.21
N ASP A 66 -19.02 -12.89 -2.14
CA ASP A 66 -18.96 -14.20 -2.78
C ASP A 66 -17.73 -14.33 -3.69
N GLU A 67 -17.35 -13.25 -4.38
CA GLU A 67 -16.09 -13.18 -5.13
C GLU A 67 -14.86 -13.27 -4.21
N MET A 68 -14.85 -12.56 -3.08
CA MET A 68 -13.77 -12.65 -2.09
C MET A 68 -13.64 -14.07 -1.52
N LYS A 69 -14.75 -14.73 -1.20
CA LYS A 69 -14.74 -16.14 -0.75
C LYS A 69 -14.19 -17.08 -1.82
N LYS A 70 -14.52 -16.85 -3.09
CA LYS A 70 -13.96 -17.62 -4.20
C LYS A 70 -12.45 -17.42 -4.28
N ASP A 71 -11.96 -16.18 -4.19
CA ASP A 71 -10.53 -15.86 -4.16
C ASP A 71 -9.78 -16.65 -3.08
N GLU A 72 -10.32 -16.63 -1.85
CA GLU A 72 -9.74 -17.33 -0.72
C GLU A 72 -9.71 -18.85 -0.91
N SER A 73 -10.69 -19.40 -1.64
CA SER A 73 -10.75 -20.83 -1.96
C SER A 73 -9.80 -21.28 -3.07
N VAL A 74 -9.24 -20.36 -3.87
CA VAL A 74 -8.31 -20.71 -4.94
C VAL A 74 -7.01 -21.23 -4.32
N ARG A 75 -6.63 -22.44 -4.73
CA ARG A 75 -5.34 -23.03 -4.38
C ARG A 75 -4.30 -22.62 -5.42
N GLU A 76 -3.59 -21.55 -5.12
CA GLU A 76 -2.45 -21.12 -5.93
C GLU A 76 -1.24 -22.04 -5.76
N GLU A 77 -0.36 -22.04 -6.76
CA GLU A 77 0.89 -22.78 -6.80
C GLU A 77 2.04 -21.82 -7.09
N ALA A 78 3.16 -21.99 -6.38
CA ALA A 78 4.36 -21.18 -6.53
C ALA A 78 5.60 -22.02 -6.19
N PRO A 79 6.77 -21.76 -6.82
CA PRO A 79 7.97 -22.58 -6.63
C PRO A 79 8.53 -22.59 -5.21
N TRP A 80 8.15 -21.61 -4.39
CA TRP A 80 8.62 -21.40 -3.02
C TRP A 80 7.71 -22.03 -1.96
N PHE A 81 6.49 -22.47 -2.30
CA PHE A 81 5.63 -23.17 -1.34
C PHE A 81 6.32 -24.43 -0.78
N GLY A 82 6.23 -24.62 0.53
CA GLY A 82 6.83 -25.69 1.31
C GLY A 82 8.35 -25.57 1.49
N LYS A 83 8.98 -24.46 1.05
CA LYS A 83 10.44 -24.29 1.08
C LYS A 83 10.91 -23.14 1.95
N THR A 84 10.00 -22.33 2.47
CA THR A 84 10.38 -21.10 3.21
C THR A 84 10.63 -21.35 4.68
N GLY A 85 10.14 -22.46 5.22
CA GLY A 85 10.16 -22.77 6.66
C GLY A 85 8.95 -22.21 7.43
N LEU A 86 8.09 -21.43 6.76
CA LEU A 86 6.80 -21.01 7.31
C LEU A 86 5.75 -22.13 7.18
N SER A 87 4.64 -21.99 7.90
CA SER A 87 3.49 -22.88 7.73
C SER A 87 2.83 -22.68 6.36
N ASP A 88 2.19 -23.73 5.81
CA ASP A 88 1.46 -23.64 4.52
C ASP A 88 0.38 -22.54 4.58
N ASP A 89 -0.24 -22.34 5.75
CA ASP A 89 -1.22 -21.27 5.96
C ASP A 89 -0.59 -19.88 5.81
N GLU A 90 0.56 -19.62 6.44
CA GLU A 90 1.27 -18.34 6.33
C GLU A 90 1.78 -18.09 4.91
N GLU A 91 2.34 -19.11 4.29
CA GLU A 91 2.81 -19.04 2.91
C GLU A 91 1.66 -18.69 1.95
N ARG A 92 0.51 -19.34 2.08
CA ARG A 92 -0.68 -19.10 1.24
C ARG A 92 -1.39 -17.79 1.57
N GLU A 93 -1.25 -17.32 2.79
CA GLU A 93 -1.87 -16.08 3.22
C GLU A 93 -1.12 -14.84 2.69
N LEU A 94 0.19 -14.91 2.47
CA LEU A 94 0.97 -13.81 1.93
C LEU A 94 0.44 -13.23 0.60
N PRO A 95 0.22 -14.01 -0.47
CA PRO A 95 -0.31 -13.47 -1.72
C PRO A 95 -1.75 -12.93 -1.58
N ARG A 96 -2.58 -13.54 -0.70
CA ARG A 96 -3.92 -13.04 -0.38
C ARG A 96 -3.87 -11.69 0.33
N TYR A 97 -2.95 -11.54 1.29
CA TYR A 97 -2.69 -10.29 1.97
C TYR A 97 -2.32 -9.20 0.96
N LEU A 98 -1.34 -9.45 0.08
CA LEU A 98 -0.91 -8.47 -0.91
C LEU A 98 -2.04 -8.06 -1.88
N ARG A 99 -2.89 -9.01 -2.29
CA ARG A 99 -4.06 -8.69 -3.13
C ARG A 99 -5.06 -7.77 -2.42
N ARG A 100 -5.33 -8.02 -1.14
CA ARG A 100 -6.19 -7.14 -0.33
C ARG A 100 -5.60 -5.74 -0.19
N GLU A 101 -4.28 -5.64 -0.02
CA GLU A 101 -3.57 -4.36 0.03
C GLU A 101 -3.58 -3.61 -1.30
N PHE A 102 -3.50 -4.33 -2.42
CA PHE A 102 -3.59 -3.74 -3.78
C PHE A 102 -5.03 -3.50 -4.24
N GLY A 103 -6.02 -3.91 -3.45
CA GLY A 103 -7.44 -3.75 -3.78
C GLY A 103 -7.92 -4.61 -4.95
N ALA A 104 -7.18 -5.67 -5.30
CA ALA A 104 -7.46 -6.53 -6.45
C ALA A 104 -7.92 -7.94 -6.01
N LEU A 105 -8.72 -8.59 -6.85
CA LEU A 105 -9.08 -10.00 -6.72
C LEU A 105 -8.39 -10.83 -7.81
N LEU A 106 -8.12 -12.11 -7.59
CA LEU A 106 -7.56 -13.03 -8.58
C LEU A 106 -8.38 -13.11 -9.87
N SER A 107 -9.69 -12.86 -9.80
CA SER A 107 -10.56 -12.79 -10.98
C SER A 107 -10.28 -11.58 -11.87
N GLU A 108 -9.60 -10.57 -11.35
CA GLU A 108 -9.29 -9.34 -12.07
C GLU A 108 -8.01 -9.52 -12.91
N PRO A 109 -8.02 -9.10 -14.20
CA PRO A 109 -6.85 -9.22 -15.05
C PRO A 109 -5.64 -8.49 -14.47
N GLY A 110 -4.52 -9.21 -14.39
CA GLY A 110 -3.27 -8.67 -13.87
C GLY A 110 -3.17 -8.66 -12.34
N ALA A 111 -4.15 -9.16 -11.58
CA ALA A 111 -4.01 -9.28 -10.14
C ALA A 111 -2.78 -10.12 -9.72
N LEU A 112 -2.17 -9.75 -8.59
CA LEU A 112 -0.99 -10.41 -8.07
C LEU A 112 -1.27 -11.89 -7.76
N GLN A 113 -0.42 -12.76 -8.29
CA GLN A 113 -0.42 -14.19 -8.02
C GLN A 113 0.78 -14.58 -7.17
N ALA A 114 0.68 -15.71 -6.48
CA ALA A 114 1.77 -16.26 -5.67
C ALA A 114 3.07 -16.46 -6.48
N ARG A 115 2.95 -16.84 -7.76
CA ARG A 115 4.08 -17.02 -8.68
C ARG A 115 4.80 -15.73 -9.07
N ASP A 116 4.17 -14.58 -8.86
CA ASP A 116 4.77 -13.26 -9.14
C ASP A 116 5.69 -12.80 -8.00
N LEU A 117 5.76 -13.59 -6.92
CA LEU A 117 6.65 -13.40 -5.79
C LEU A 117 7.89 -14.28 -5.92
N GLU A 118 9.05 -13.67 -5.79
CA GLU A 118 10.35 -14.36 -5.76
C GLU A 118 10.83 -14.43 -4.31
N TYR A 119 10.90 -15.63 -3.73
CA TYR A 119 11.44 -15.81 -2.38
C TYR A 119 12.94 -15.54 -2.35
N LEU A 120 13.37 -14.62 -1.48
CA LEU A 120 14.77 -14.19 -1.35
C LEU A 120 15.51 -14.88 -0.22
N GLY A 121 14.79 -15.45 0.75
CA GLY A 121 15.37 -16.12 1.90
C GLY A 121 14.86 -15.57 3.23
N VAL A 122 15.54 -15.99 4.29
CA VAL A 122 15.25 -15.65 5.68
C VAL A 122 16.45 -14.92 6.27
N PHE A 123 16.19 -13.87 7.06
CA PHE A 123 17.18 -12.98 7.63
C PHE A 123 16.85 -12.70 9.09
N VAL A 124 17.89 -12.50 9.91
CA VAL A 124 17.72 -12.13 11.31
C VAL A 124 17.91 -10.63 11.44
N GLU A 125 16.88 -9.94 11.94
CA GLU A 125 16.87 -8.50 12.17
C GLU A 125 16.67 -8.21 13.66
N GLY A 126 17.78 -7.97 14.35
CA GLY A 126 17.77 -7.86 15.81
C GLY A 126 17.43 -9.20 16.46
N VAL A 127 16.23 -9.30 17.04
CA VAL A 127 15.70 -10.54 17.64
C VAL A 127 14.66 -11.23 16.76
N GLU A 128 14.28 -10.61 15.64
CA GLU A 128 13.24 -11.09 14.75
C GLU A 128 13.83 -11.94 13.61
N THR A 129 13.07 -12.95 13.19
CA THR A 129 13.35 -13.71 11.97
C THR A 129 12.37 -13.25 10.89
N VAL A 130 12.89 -12.80 9.76
CA VAL A 130 12.12 -12.15 8.69
C VAL A 130 12.35 -12.86 7.37
N HIS A 131 11.27 -13.34 6.77
CA HIS A 131 11.26 -13.96 5.45
C HIS A 131 10.95 -12.88 4.42
N TYR A 132 11.67 -12.86 3.30
CA TYR A 132 11.55 -11.83 2.27
C TYR A 132 11.17 -12.39 0.91
N TRP A 133 10.33 -11.64 0.18
CA TRP A 133 10.02 -11.85 -1.22
C TRP A 133 10.21 -10.56 -2.00
N ARG A 134 10.69 -10.66 -3.24
CA ARG A 134 10.61 -9.58 -4.23
C ARG A 134 9.27 -9.66 -4.95
N ILE A 135 8.62 -8.51 -5.09
CA ILE A 135 7.36 -8.35 -5.82
C ILE A 135 7.71 -7.86 -7.23
N HIS A 136 7.45 -8.67 -8.26
CA HIS A 136 7.64 -8.29 -9.67
C HIS A 136 6.43 -7.59 -10.29
N HIS A 137 5.38 -7.36 -9.48
CA HIS A 137 4.09 -6.84 -9.92
C HIS A 137 4.04 -5.30 -9.94
N GLY A 138 3.67 -4.73 -11.09
CA GLY A 138 3.06 -3.39 -11.20
C GLY A 138 3.95 -2.16 -10.94
N SER A 139 5.23 -2.31 -10.54
CA SER A 139 6.12 -1.20 -10.22
C SER A 139 7.47 -1.32 -10.93
N PRO A 140 8.02 -0.22 -11.50
CA PRO A 140 9.38 -0.20 -12.03
C PRO A 140 10.44 -0.24 -10.92
N GLU A 141 10.09 0.23 -9.72
CA GLU A 141 10.95 0.13 -8.54
C GLU A 141 10.72 -1.20 -7.82
N PRO A 142 11.78 -1.88 -7.35
CA PRO A 142 11.64 -3.14 -6.65
C PRO A 142 10.92 -2.93 -5.31
N LYS A 143 9.76 -3.56 -5.16
CA LYS A 143 9.03 -3.67 -3.90
C LYS A 143 9.27 -5.04 -3.28
N PHE A 144 9.17 -5.12 -1.96
CA PHE A 144 9.37 -6.34 -1.22
C PHE A 144 8.17 -6.62 -0.33
N ALA A 145 7.86 -7.90 -0.19
CA ALA A 145 6.97 -8.40 0.85
C ALA A 145 7.82 -9.08 1.93
N TYR A 146 7.35 -9.03 3.16
CA TYR A 146 8.02 -9.67 4.28
C TYR A 146 7.03 -10.29 5.26
N VAL A 147 7.48 -11.39 5.87
CA VAL A 147 6.79 -12.07 6.96
C VAL A 147 7.74 -12.14 8.15
N VAL A 148 7.36 -11.50 9.26
CA VAL A 148 8.08 -11.58 10.52
C VAL A 148 7.52 -12.77 11.28
N SER A 149 8.31 -13.84 11.39
CA SER A 149 7.92 -15.03 12.14
C SER A 149 8.00 -14.74 13.63
N ALA A 150 6.91 -14.96 14.35
CA ALA A 150 6.87 -14.86 15.81
C ALA A 150 6.69 -16.27 16.41
N PRO A 151 7.46 -16.64 17.45
CA PRO A 151 7.37 -17.99 18.03
C PRO A 151 6.09 -18.26 18.82
N VAL A 152 5.34 -17.23 19.21
CA VAL A 152 4.15 -17.35 20.06
C VAL A 152 2.94 -16.57 19.50
N GLU A 153 3.19 -15.55 18.69
CA GLU A 153 2.16 -14.71 18.08
C GLU A 153 1.95 -15.08 16.62
N ARG A 154 0.84 -14.64 16.03
CA ARG A 154 0.61 -14.78 14.59
C ARG A 154 1.68 -13.98 13.84
N ALA A 155 2.25 -14.56 12.79
CA ALA A 155 3.22 -13.86 11.96
C ALA A 155 2.67 -12.53 11.42
N VAL A 156 3.53 -11.51 11.41
CA VAL A 156 3.19 -10.17 10.91
C VAL A 156 3.63 -10.08 9.45
N MET A 157 2.71 -9.69 8.58
CA MET A 157 2.97 -9.53 7.15
C MET A 157 3.00 -8.04 6.78
N GLY A 158 3.86 -7.68 5.84
CA GLY A 158 3.92 -6.32 5.33
C GLY A 158 4.57 -6.26 3.95
N TRP A 159 4.47 -5.11 3.30
CA TRP A 159 5.08 -4.85 2.00
C TRP A 159 5.55 -3.40 1.87
N GLY A 160 6.46 -3.14 0.94
CA GLY A 160 6.93 -1.78 0.62
C GLY A 160 8.40 -1.73 0.22
N ASP A 161 9.10 -0.70 0.67
CA ASP A 161 10.50 -0.40 0.32
C ASP A 161 11.52 -1.00 1.28
N ARG A 162 11.06 -1.81 2.26
CA ARG A 162 11.94 -2.53 3.19
C ARG A 162 12.77 -3.55 2.42
N LYS A 163 14.09 -3.37 2.42
CA LYS A 163 15.02 -4.25 1.70
C LYS A 163 15.57 -5.33 2.65
N PRO A 164 15.82 -6.55 2.15
CA PRO A 164 16.54 -7.54 2.94
C PRO A 164 17.95 -7.02 3.29
N PRO A 165 18.50 -7.43 4.45
CA PRO A 165 19.90 -7.21 4.78
C PRO A 165 20.85 -7.74 3.69
N ARG A 166 22.02 -7.09 3.56
CA ARG A 166 23.07 -7.51 2.62
C ARG A 166 23.93 -8.61 3.21
#